data_AF-A0AAW7MGM4-F1
#
_entry.id   AF-A0AAW7MGM4-F1
#
_cell.length_a   1.000
_cell.length_b   1.000
_cell.length_c   1.000
_cell.angle_alpha   90.00
_cell.angle_beta   90.00
_cell.angle_gamma   90.00
#
_symmetry.space_group_name_H-M   'P 1'
#
loop_
_entity.id
_entity.type
_entity.pdbx_description
1 polymer ?
#
loop_
_entity_poly.entity_id
_entity_poly.type
_entity_poly.pdbx_seq_one_letter_code
_entity_poly.pdbx_strand_id
1 'polypeptide(L)'
;MYSYEDRIGAVELYIKLGKRTRATIRQLGYPTKNALKSWHREYERHHDLATGYVRAKPKYSADQKKIAVENYLSHGQSIVGTLEALGYPGRASLAAWINELHSESRRHVVGKPKGILQTRAFKQPAVIEICTRSESAHVIARKAGVRRETLYNWKDQLLGRKAPASMKRQNDSPSIPERAKLECEVESWSCPCNSGHADTVRLMTPQHA
;
A
#
# COMPACT_ATOMS: atom_id res chain seq x y z
N MET A 1 -39.39 6.82 1.48
CA MET A 1 -39.18 7.81 0.39
C MET A 1 -40.32 7.62 -0.59
N TYR A 2 -41.05 8.67 -0.97
CA TYR A 2 -42.24 8.53 -1.83
C TYR A 2 -41.82 8.32 -3.29
N SER A 3 -42.53 7.45 -4.02
CA SER A 3 -42.25 7.22 -5.44
C SER A 3 -42.57 8.48 -6.27
N TYR A 4 -42.11 8.53 -7.53
CA TYR A 4 -42.50 9.62 -8.43
C TYR A 4 -44.02 9.64 -8.68
N GLU A 5 -44.62 8.45 -8.87
CA GLU A 5 -46.04 8.25 -9.08
C GLU A 5 -46.89 8.73 -7.88
N ASP A 6 -46.46 8.41 -6.66
CA ASP A 6 -47.14 8.88 -5.44
C ASP A 6 -47.10 10.42 -5.32
N ARG A 7 -45.98 11.04 -5.74
CA ARG A 7 -45.77 12.48 -5.67
C ARG A 7 -46.63 13.22 -6.68
N ILE A 8 -46.67 12.75 -7.94
CA ILE A 8 -47.48 13.37 -9.00
C ILE A 8 -48.97 13.21 -8.70
N GLY A 9 -49.42 12.02 -8.29
CA GLY A 9 -50.81 11.77 -7.92
C GLY A 9 -51.27 12.63 -6.73
N ALA A 10 -50.39 12.85 -5.74
CA ALA A 10 -50.71 13.74 -4.62
C ALA A 10 -50.87 15.21 -5.04
N VAL A 11 -50.04 15.69 -5.97
CA VAL A 11 -50.14 17.06 -6.50
C VAL A 11 -51.41 17.24 -7.35
N GLU A 12 -51.73 16.27 -8.21
CA GLU A 12 -52.96 16.30 -9.00
C GLU A 12 -54.21 16.34 -8.12
N LEU A 13 -54.27 15.49 -7.09
CA LEU A 13 -55.37 15.49 -6.14
C LEU A 13 -55.47 16.82 -5.38
N TYR A 14 -54.32 17.41 -5.02
CA TYR A 14 -54.26 18.73 -4.38
C TYR A 14 -54.84 19.85 -5.25
N ILE A 15 -54.58 19.80 -6.56
CA ILE A 15 -55.15 20.75 -7.54
C ILE A 15 -56.66 20.51 -7.68
N LYS A 16 -57.09 19.25 -7.85
CA LYS A 16 -58.51 18.86 -7.96
C LYS A 16 -59.34 19.31 -6.75
N LEU A 17 -58.77 19.26 -5.54
CA LEU A 17 -59.43 19.67 -4.30
C LEU A 17 -59.33 21.19 -4.01
N GLY A 18 -58.88 22.00 -4.97
CA GLY A 18 -58.79 23.45 -4.82
C GLY A 18 -57.71 23.90 -3.83
N LYS A 19 -56.54 23.26 -3.85
CA LYS A 19 -55.38 23.58 -3.01
C LYS A 19 -55.61 23.40 -1.49
N ARG A 20 -56.56 22.53 -1.10
CA ARG A 20 -56.91 22.20 0.30
C ARG A 20 -56.03 21.09 0.89
N THR A 21 -54.92 21.46 1.54
CA THR A 21 -53.92 20.49 2.04
C THR A 21 -54.50 19.45 3.01
N ARG A 22 -55.37 19.85 3.94
CA ARG A 22 -55.97 18.92 4.92
C ARG A 22 -56.83 17.85 4.27
N ALA A 23 -57.56 18.21 3.20
CA ALA A 23 -58.42 17.28 2.48
C ALA A 23 -57.58 16.23 1.74
N THR A 24 -56.52 16.67 1.05
CA THR A 24 -55.59 15.77 0.34
C THR A 24 -54.91 14.78 1.29
N ILE A 25 -54.43 15.24 2.45
CA ILE A 25 -53.77 14.37 3.45
C ILE A 25 -54.75 13.38 4.05
N ARG A 26 -56.00 13.79 4.32
CA ARG A 26 -57.04 12.88 4.84
C ARG A 26 -57.39 11.78 3.84
N GLN A 27 -57.34 12.09 2.54
CA GLN A 27 -57.70 11.16 1.47
C GLN A 27 -56.57 10.20 1.11
N LEU A 28 -55.31 10.65 1.14
CA LEU A 28 -54.15 9.83 0.76
C LEU A 28 -53.48 9.14 1.97
N GLY A 29 -53.60 9.69 3.18
CA GLY A 29 -52.92 9.17 4.38
C GLY A 29 -51.40 9.46 4.45
N TYR A 30 -50.84 9.92 3.34
CA TYR A 30 -49.55 10.57 3.17
C TYR A 30 -49.83 11.82 2.30
N PRO A 31 -48.89 12.66 1.83
CA PRO A 31 -47.60 13.12 2.36
C PRO A 31 -47.73 14.17 3.50
N THR A 32 -46.61 14.71 3.98
CA THR A 32 -46.64 15.84 4.93
C THR A 32 -47.08 17.14 4.26
N LYS A 33 -47.66 18.07 5.04
CA LYS A 33 -48.09 19.41 4.57
C LYS A 33 -47.00 20.16 3.79
N ASN A 34 -45.75 20.05 4.25
CA ASN A 34 -44.62 20.75 3.63
C ASN A 34 -44.15 20.08 2.34
N ALA A 35 -44.16 18.75 2.30
CA ALA A 35 -43.85 17.99 1.09
C ALA A 35 -44.85 18.32 -0.02
N LEU A 36 -46.16 18.30 0.27
CA LEU A 36 -47.19 18.61 -0.72
C LEU A 36 -47.05 20.03 -1.29
N LYS A 37 -46.75 21.02 -0.43
CA LYS A 37 -46.48 22.39 -0.89
C LYS A 37 -45.22 22.50 -1.73
N SER A 38 -44.17 21.76 -1.37
CA SER A 38 -42.92 21.74 -2.14
C SER A 38 -43.14 21.15 -3.52
N TRP A 39 -43.79 19.98 -3.59
CA TRP A 39 -44.11 19.30 -4.85
C TRP A 39 -45.01 20.16 -5.74
N HIS A 40 -46.06 20.77 -5.20
CA HIS A 40 -46.92 21.66 -5.98
C HIS A 40 -46.18 22.88 -6.54
N ARG A 41 -45.26 23.49 -5.77
CA ARG A 41 -44.43 24.61 -6.26
C ARG A 41 -43.47 24.21 -7.37
N GLU A 42 -42.99 22.97 -7.33
CA GLU A 42 -42.11 22.41 -8.36
C GLU A 42 -42.90 22.11 -9.64
N TYR A 43 -44.07 21.49 -9.47
CA TYR A 43 -45.03 21.23 -10.54
C TYR A 43 -45.52 22.52 -11.21
N GLU A 44 -45.77 23.61 -10.48
CA GLU A 44 -46.13 24.91 -11.08
C GLU A 44 -44.99 25.52 -11.94
N ARG A 45 -43.71 25.17 -11.69
CA ARG A 45 -42.58 25.72 -12.45
C ARG A 45 -42.23 24.94 -13.71
N HIS A 46 -42.33 23.62 -13.64
CA HIS A 46 -41.83 22.73 -14.69
C HIS A 46 -42.92 21.83 -15.29
N HIS A 47 -44.15 21.88 -14.77
CA HIS A 47 -45.22 20.91 -15.03
C HIS A 47 -44.80 19.46 -14.79
N ASP A 48 -43.74 19.26 -14.01
CA ASP A 48 -43.16 17.99 -13.67
C ASP A 48 -42.43 18.09 -12.31
N LEU A 49 -42.21 16.94 -11.68
CA LEU A 49 -41.52 16.78 -10.40
C LEU A 49 -40.15 16.14 -10.64
N ALA A 50 -39.09 16.61 -9.97
CA ALA A 50 -37.80 15.95 -10.10
C ALA A 50 -37.88 14.50 -9.58
N THR A 51 -37.50 13.56 -10.45
CA THR A 51 -37.44 12.12 -10.12
C THR A 51 -36.50 11.84 -8.95
N GLY A 52 -35.50 12.70 -8.70
CA GLY A 52 -34.56 12.56 -7.58
C GLY A 52 -33.95 13.88 -7.10
N TYR A 53 -33.05 13.78 -6.13
CA TYR A 53 -32.30 14.91 -5.59
C TYR A 53 -31.41 15.54 -6.68
N VAL A 54 -31.83 16.68 -7.21
CA VAL A 54 -30.98 17.48 -8.09
C VAL A 54 -29.93 18.17 -7.22
N ARG A 55 -28.67 17.74 -7.35
CA ARG A 55 -27.56 18.45 -6.70
C ARG A 55 -27.60 19.91 -7.13
N ALA A 56 -27.49 20.82 -6.15
CA ALA A 56 -27.40 22.25 -6.42
C ALA A 56 -26.34 22.53 -7.49
N LYS A 57 -26.61 23.54 -8.33
CA LYS A 57 -25.70 23.96 -9.41
C LYS A 57 -24.27 24.04 -8.86
N PRO A 58 -23.27 23.46 -9.55
CA PRO A 58 -21.90 23.49 -9.08
C PRO A 58 -21.47 24.94 -8.86
N LYS A 59 -20.78 25.19 -7.73
CA LYS A 59 -20.35 26.54 -7.30
C LYS A 59 -19.45 27.25 -8.33
N TYR A 60 -18.85 26.50 -9.26
CA TYR A 60 -17.93 27.00 -10.27
C TYR A 60 -18.31 26.42 -11.64
N SER A 61 -18.22 27.25 -12.68
CA SER A 61 -18.45 26.83 -14.07
C SER A 61 -17.40 25.82 -14.52
N ALA A 62 -17.73 24.98 -15.50
CA ALA A 62 -16.79 24.06 -16.11
C ALA A 62 -15.58 24.79 -16.73
N ASP A 63 -15.80 25.98 -17.30
CA ASP A 63 -14.73 26.78 -17.92
C ASP A 63 -13.75 27.30 -16.87
N GLN A 64 -14.28 27.77 -15.73
CA GLN A 64 -13.46 28.19 -14.59
C GLN A 64 -12.60 27.05 -14.05
N LYS A 65 -13.10 25.80 -14.08
CA LYS A 65 -12.31 24.63 -13.69
C LYS A 65 -11.16 24.39 -14.66
N LYS A 66 -11.42 24.45 -15.97
CA LYS A 66 -10.40 24.23 -17.01
C LYS A 66 -9.29 25.26 -16.93
N ILE A 67 -9.63 26.54 -16.83
CA ILE A 67 -8.66 27.64 -16.69
C ILE A 67 -7.77 27.44 -15.45
N ALA A 68 -8.38 27.03 -14.32
CA ALA A 68 -7.63 26.78 -13.10
C ALA A 68 -6.64 25.61 -13.22
N VAL A 69 -7.04 24.53 -13.90
CA VAL A 69 -6.16 23.37 -14.12
C VAL A 69 -5.09 23.66 -15.16
N GLU A 70 -5.39 24.40 -16.22
CA GLU A 70 -4.42 24.83 -17.23
C GLU A 70 -3.34 25.73 -16.62
N ASN A 71 -3.73 26.74 -15.84
CA ASN A 71 -2.81 27.61 -15.11
C ASN A 71 -1.89 26.78 -14.19
N TYR A 72 -2.45 25.81 -13.46
CA TYR A 72 -1.66 24.91 -12.61
C TYR A 72 -0.58 24.14 -13.39
N LEU A 73 -0.89 23.67 -14.61
CA LEU A 73 0.08 22.96 -15.44
C LEU A 73 1.15 23.89 -16.02
N SER A 74 0.76 25.07 -16.48
CA SER A 74 1.68 26.06 -17.07
C SER A 74 2.65 26.65 -16.05
N HIS A 75 2.23 26.81 -14.79
CA HIS A 75 3.01 27.47 -13.73
C HIS A 75 3.70 26.50 -12.76
N GLY A 76 4.08 25.31 -13.24
CA GLY A 76 4.95 24.40 -12.47
C GLY A 76 4.26 23.66 -11.33
N GLN A 77 2.94 23.39 -11.46
CA GLN A 77 2.18 22.53 -10.53
C GLN A 77 2.09 23.06 -9.09
N SER A 78 2.18 24.38 -8.91
CA SER A 78 1.97 25.01 -7.60
C SER A 78 0.51 25.35 -7.37
N ILE A 79 -0.12 24.67 -6.40
CA ILE A 79 -1.50 24.98 -5.95
C ILE A 79 -1.59 26.42 -5.44
N VAL A 80 -0.59 26.88 -4.68
CA VAL A 80 -0.56 28.23 -4.10
C VAL A 80 -0.42 29.28 -5.20
N GLY A 81 0.46 29.06 -6.18
CA GLY A 81 0.62 29.99 -7.30
C GLY A 81 -0.66 30.12 -8.14
N THR A 82 -1.39 29.02 -8.33
CA THR A 82 -2.68 29.04 -9.05
C THR A 82 -3.75 29.83 -8.27
N LEU A 83 -3.77 29.67 -6.94
CA LEU A 83 -4.67 30.41 -6.04
C LEU A 83 -4.39 31.91 -6.04
N GLU A 84 -3.12 32.30 -5.98
CA GLU A 84 -2.70 33.70 -6.02
C GLU A 84 -2.99 34.35 -7.38
N ALA A 85 -2.81 33.60 -8.47
CA ALA A 85 -3.06 34.10 -9.82
C ALA A 85 -4.57 34.27 -10.13
N LEU A 86 -5.43 33.36 -9.67
CA LEU A 86 -6.85 33.35 -10.03
C LEU A 86 -7.78 33.88 -8.92
N GLY A 87 -7.35 33.90 -7.65
CA GLY A 87 -8.17 34.33 -6.51
C GLY A 87 -9.32 33.38 -6.13
N TYR A 88 -9.54 32.34 -6.93
CA TYR A 88 -10.41 31.18 -6.73
C TYR A 88 -9.72 30.00 -7.45
N PRO A 89 -10.01 28.71 -7.21
CA PRO A 89 -10.83 28.04 -6.21
C PRO A 89 -10.03 27.66 -4.95
N GLY A 90 -10.68 27.23 -3.86
CA GLY A 90 -9.96 26.74 -2.66
C GLY A 90 -9.06 25.53 -2.94
N ARG A 91 -7.98 25.35 -2.15
CA ARG A 91 -6.98 24.27 -2.30
C ARG A 91 -7.59 22.88 -2.55
N ALA A 92 -8.60 22.51 -1.77
CA ALA A 92 -9.27 21.22 -1.87
C ALA A 92 -10.04 21.05 -3.18
N SER A 93 -10.69 22.11 -3.65
CA SER A 93 -11.43 22.11 -4.93
C SER A 93 -10.48 21.99 -6.12
N LEU A 94 -9.35 22.73 -6.11
CA LEU A 94 -8.35 22.62 -7.18
C LEU A 94 -7.74 21.21 -7.21
N ALA A 95 -7.39 20.65 -6.05
CA ALA A 95 -6.87 19.29 -5.97
C ALA A 95 -7.87 18.24 -6.50
N ALA A 96 -9.16 18.40 -6.19
CA ALA A 96 -10.21 17.55 -6.72
C ALA A 96 -10.32 17.66 -8.25
N TRP A 97 -10.28 18.87 -8.80
CA TRP A 97 -10.36 19.07 -10.26
C TRP A 97 -9.15 18.52 -11.01
N ILE A 98 -7.94 18.66 -10.45
CA ILE A 98 -6.74 18.05 -11.02
C ILE A 98 -6.85 16.52 -10.99
N ASN A 99 -7.40 15.93 -9.91
CA ASN A 99 -7.64 14.48 -9.85
C ASN A 99 -8.73 14.03 -10.84
N GLU A 100 -9.79 14.82 -11.01
CA GLU A 100 -10.88 14.54 -11.97
C GLU A 100 -10.39 14.60 -13.42
N LEU A 101 -9.55 15.58 -13.76
CA LEU A 101 -9.10 15.84 -15.14
C LEU A 101 -7.79 15.14 -15.51
N HIS A 102 -6.93 14.82 -14.55
CA HIS A 102 -5.60 14.24 -14.76
C HIS A 102 -5.31 13.06 -13.82
N SER A 103 -6.31 12.20 -13.62
CA SER A 103 -6.20 10.97 -12.80
C SER A 103 -5.03 10.05 -13.21
N GLU A 104 -4.60 10.12 -14.47
CA GLU A 104 -3.48 9.33 -15.00
C GLU A 104 -2.11 9.75 -14.43
N SER A 105 -1.95 11.01 -14.05
CA SER A 105 -0.66 11.56 -13.57
C SER A 105 -0.45 11.37 -12.06
N ARG A 106 -1.52 11.09 -11.30
CA ARG A 106 -1.44 10.82 -9.86
C ARG A 106 -1.80 9.37 -9.55
N ARG A 107 -0.98 8.44 -10.06
CA ARG A 107 -0.88 7.11 -9.44
C ARG A 107 -0.40 7.29 -8.00
N HIS A 108 -1.36 7.33 -7.07
CA HIS A 108 -1.24 7.23 -5.62
C HIS A 108 0.20 7.17 -5.07
N VAL A 109 0.74 8.33 -4.72
CA VAL A 109 1.76 8.46 -3.66
C VAL A 109 1.14 9.23 -2.49
N VAL A 110 -0.02 8.75 -2.03
CA VAL A 110 -0.58 9.19 -0.75
C VAL A 110 -0.75 7.94 0.10
N GLY A 111 0.08 7.86 1.13
CA GLY A 111 0.61 6.62 1.69
C GLY A 111 2.08 6.56 1.34
N LYS A 112 2.97 6.37 2.33
CA LYS A 112 4.39 6.07 2.12
C LYS A 112 4.53 5.23 0.84
N PRO A 113 5.48 5.50 -0.07
CA PRO A 113 5.76 4.51 -1.11
C PRO A 113 5.89 3.20 -0.34
N LYS A 114 4.98 2.26 -0.57
CA LYS A 114 5.11 0.91 -0.05
C LYS A 114 6.37 0.44 -0.76
N GLY A 115 7.52 0.75 -0.17
CA GLY A 115 8.84 0.57 -0.76
C GLY A 115 8.79 -0.85 -1.25
N ILE A 116 8.83 -0.99 -2.58
CA ILE A 116 8.62 -2.20 -3.38
C ILE A 116 8.13 -3.29 -2.47
N LEU A 117 6.81 -3.51 -2.35
CA LEU A 117 6.27 -4.64 -1.57
C LEU A 117 7.21 -5.82 -1.84
N GLN A 118 8.11 -6.06 -0.89
CA GLN A 118 9.21 -6.95 -1.13
C GLN A 118 8.57 -8.30 -0.92
N THR A 119 7.95 -8.75 -2.00
CA THR A 119 7.11 -9.93 -2.04
C THR A 119 7.92 -11.04 -1.43
N ARG A 120 7.26 -11.94 -0.71
CA ARG A 120 7.93 -13.08 -0.07
C ARG A 120 8.94 -13.73 -1.02
N ALA A 121 8.58 -13.90 -2.30
CA ALA A 121 9.44 -14.40 -3.38
C ALA A 121 10.79 -13.68 -3.51
N PHE A 122 10.85 -12.35 -3.37
CA PHE A 122 12.09 -11.58 -3.46
C PHE A 122 12.97 -11.73 -2.20
N LYS A 123 12.36 -11.91 -1.03
CA LYS A 123 13.08 -12.03 0.25
C LYS A 123 13.67 -13.43 0.50
N GLN A 124 13.01 -14.47 -0.01
CA GLN A 124 13.37 -15.88 0.21
C GLN A 124 14.82 -16.23 -0.17
N PRO A 125 15.36 -15.88 -1.35
CA PRO A 125 16.73 -16.28 -1.72
C PRO A 125 17.77 -15.69 -0.75
N ALA A 126 17.65 -14.42 -0.41
CA ALA A 126 18.55 -13.76 0.53
C ALA A 126 18.48 -14.35 1.96
N VAL A 127 17.29 -14.80 2.38
CA VAL A 127 17.10 -15.48 3.68
C VAL A 127 17.61 -16.93 3.66
N ILE A 128 17.55 -17.62 2.53
CA ILE A 128 18.15 -18.96 2.40
C ILE A 128 19.67 -18.86 2.51
N GLU A 129 20.30 -17.94 1.77
CA GLU A 129 21.76 -17.74 1.77
C GLU A 129 22.32 -17.41 3.16
N ILE A 130 21.65 -16.56 3.94
CA ILE A 130 22.10 -16.24 5.31
C ILE A 130 21.92 -17.42 6.27
N CYS A 131 20.93 -18.29 6.02
CA CYS A 131 20.69 -19.50 6.83
C CYS A 131 21.64 -20.64 6.47
N THR A 132 22.09 -20.74 5.22
CA THR A 132 23.03 -21.77 4.75
C THR A 132 24.50 -21.38 4.93
N ARG A 133 24.79 -20.24 5.57
CA ARG A 133 26.15 -19.70 5.83
C ARG A 133 27.06 -19.72 4.60
N SER A 134 26.52 -19.43 3.42
CA SER A 134 27.32 -19.38 2.18
C SER A 134 28.33 -18.24 2.20
N GLU A 135 27.93 -17.05 2.66
CA GLU A 135 28.73 -15.84 2.70
C GLU A 135 28.43 -14.98 3.92
N SER A 136 29.24 -13.93 4.14
CA SER A 136 28.94 -12.95 5.18
C SER A 136 27.65 -12.19 4.88
N ALA A 137 26.88 -11.87 5.92
CA ALA A 137 25.61 -11.13 5.79
C ALA A 137 25.75 -9.77 5.09
N HIS A 138 26.96 -9.20 5.06
CA HIS A 138 27.23 -7.95 4.35
C HIS A 138 27.24 -8.13 2.83
N VAL A 139 27.83 -9.23 2.32
CA VAL A 139 27.91 -9.50 0.88
C VAL A 139 26.52 -9.85 0.33
N ILE A 140 25.75 -10.66 1.07
CA ILE A 140 24.37 -11.03 0.73
C ILE A 140 23.48 -9.78 0.66
N ALA A 141 23.61 -8.85 1.62
CA ALA A 141 22.84 -7.61 1.62
C ALA A 141 23.16 -6.73 0.41
N ARG A 142 24.43 -6.63 0.03
CA ARG A 142 24.85 -5.91 -1.19
C ARG A 142 24.27 -6.54 -2.46
N LYS A 143 24.29 -7.88 -2.57
CA LYS A 143 23.68 -8.61 -3.71
C LYS A 143 22.18 -8.36 -3.83
N ALA A 144 21.48 -8.28 -2.69
CA ALA A 144 20.04 -7.99 -2.64
C ALA A 144 19.70 -6.49 -2.74
N GLY A 145 20.69 -5.59 -2.87
CA GLY A 145 20.47 -4.15 -2.96
C GLY A 145 19.92 -3.51 -1.68
N VAL A 146 20.12 -4.14 -0.53
CA VAL A 146 19.57 -3.70 0.76
C VAL A 146 20.65 -3.54 1.82
N ARG A 147 20.31 -2.86 2.92
CA ARG A 147 21.20 -2.76 4.08
C ARG A 147 21.19 -4.07 4.88
N ARG A 148 22.27 -4.33 5.61
CA ARG A 148 22.43 -5.54 6.44
C ARG A 148 21.31 -5.68 7.48
N GLU A 149 20.85 -4.58 8.06
CA GLU A 149 19.76 -4.57 9.04
C GLU A 149 18.43 -5.01 8.39
N THR A 150 18.23 -4.66 7.12
CA THR A 150 17.04 -5.05 6.36
C THR A 150 17.02 -6.56 6.11
N LEU A 151 18.18 -7.16 5.86
CA LEU A 151 18.34 -8.61 5.70
C LEU A 151 17.99 -9.39 6.99
N TYR A 152 18.46 -8.93 8.16
CA TYR A 152 18.06 -9.53 9.44
C TYR A 152 16.57 -9.35 9.73
N ASN A 153 16.00 -8.18 9.40
CA ASN A 153 14.56 -7.96 9.52
C ASN A 153 13.75 -8.91 8.64
N TRP A 154 14.23 -9.27 7.44
CA TRP A 154 13.56 -10.27 6.58
C TRP A 154 13.63 -11.67 7.14
N LYS A 155 14.79 -12.05 7.69
CA LYS A 155 14.97 -13.33 8.37
C LYS A 155 13.97 -13.45 9.53
N ASP A 156 13.86 -12.42 10.37
CA ASP A 156 12.92 -12.42 11.51
C ASP A 156 11.45 -12.37 11.07
N GLN A 157 11.14 -11.76 9.92
CA GLN A 157 9.79 -11.77 9.33
C GLN A 157 9.39 -13.13 8.74
N LEU A 158 10.33 -13.86 8.12
CA LEU A 158 10.04 -15.11 7.40
C LEU A 158 10.18 -16.37 8.26
N LEU A 159 11.10 -16.37 9.23
CA LEU A 159 11.37 -17.50 10.12
C LEU A 159 10.83 -17.29 11.54
N GLY A 160 10.18 -16.14 11.78
CA GLY A 160 9.73 -15.69 13.10
C GLY A 160 10.87 -15.08 13.91
N ARG A 161 10.54 -14.13 14.79
CA ARG A 161 11.46 -13.70 15.86
C ARG A 161 11.67 -14.90 16.78
N LYS A 162 12.71 -15.71 16.54
CA LYS A 162 13.32 -16.43 17.65
C LYS A 162 13.75 -15.34 18.62
N ALA A 163 13.18 -15.36 19.84
CA ALA A 163 13.61 -14.48 20.91
C ALA A 163 15.15 -14.42 20.85
N PRO A 164 15.78 -13.23 20.85
CA PRO A 164 17.22 -13.21 20.92
C PRO A 164 17.55 -14.05 22.13
N ALA A 165 18.23 -15.18 21.94
CA ALA A 165 18.86 -15.87 23.05
C ALA A 165 19.58 -14.76 23.78
N SER A 166 19.16 -14.48 25.02
CA SER A 166 19.71 -13.43 25.84
C SER A 166 21.16 -13.79 26.08
N MET A 167 22.00 -13.44 25.12
CA MET A 167 23.43 -13.56 25.22
C MET A 167 23.85 -12.40 26.12
N LYS A 168 23.76 -12.62 27.43
CA LYS A 168 24.89 -12.20 28.26
C LYS A 168 26.10 -12.80 27.55
N ARG A 169 26.99 -11.95 27.04
CA ARG A 169 28.31 -12.39 26.64
C ARG A 169 28.96 -12.95 27.90
N GLN A 170 28.86 -14.25 28.12
CA GLN A 170 29.85 -14.94 28.91
C GLN A 170 31.10 -14.95 28.04
N ASN A 171 32.06 -14.15 28.47
CA ASN A 171 33.31 -13.94 27.79
C ASN A 171 34.30 -15.02 28.25
N ASP A 172 33.86 -16.28 28.24
CA ASP A 172 34.69 -17.41 28.61
C ASP A 172 35.31 -17.95 27.34
N SER A 173 36.35 -17.27 26.89
CA SER A 173 37.35 -17.86 26.02
C SER A 173 37.91 -19.11 26.72
N PRO A 174 37.87 -20.31 26.11
CA PRO A 174 38.53 -21.47 26.69
C PRO A 174 40.01 -21.15 26.84
N SER A 175 40.54 -21.37 28.04
CA SER A 175 41.93 -21.12 28.35
C SER A 175 42.81 -21.98 27.43
N ILE A 176 43.96 -21.45 27.01
CA ILE A 176 44.95 -22.10 26.13
C ILE A 176 45.20 -23.60 26.44
N PRO A 177 45.21 -24.08 27.71
CA PRO A 177 45.35 -25.51 27.98
C PRO A 177 44.18 -26.40 27.54
N GLU A 178 42.95 -25.88 27.42
CA GLU A 178 41.79 -26.66 26.94
C GLU A 178 41.82 -26.88 25.42
N ARG A 179 42.36 -25.91 24.66
CA ARG A 179 42.56 -26.09 23.21
C ARG A 179 43.65 -27.10 22.89
N ALA A 180 44.76 -27.07 23.63
CA ALA A 180 45.84 -28.05 23.47
C ALA A 180 45.37 -29.48 23.78
N LYS A 181 44.46 -29.65 24.76
CA LYS A 181 43.83 -30.96 25.05
C LYS A 181 42.95 -31.45 23.91
N LEU A 182 42.11 -30.58 23.35
CA LEU A 182 41.22 -30.93 22.23
C LEU A 182 42.01 -31.19 20.93
N GLU A 183 43.11 -30.48 20.71
CA GLU A 183 44.02 -30.71 19.58
C GLU A 183 44.76 -32.06 19.71
N CYS A 184 45.27 -32.41 20.90
CA CYS A 184 45.83 -33.74 21.17
C CYS A 184 44.79 -34.87 21.00
N GLU A 185 43.53 -34.63 21.37
CA GLU A 185 42.46 -35.61 21.22
C GLU A 185 42.08 -35.79 19.75
N VAL A 186 42.07 -34.73 18.94
CA VAL A 186 41.84 -34.82 17.49
C VAL A 186 43.01 -35.51 16.77
N GLU A 187 44.26 -35.28 17.20
CA GLU A 187 45.44 -35.97 16.65
C GLU A 187 45.47 -37.46 17.03
N SER A 188 44.99 -37.83 18.23
CA SER A 188 44.88 -39.25 18.61
C SER A 188 43.81 -39.99 17.80
N TRP A 189 42.87 -39.27 17.18
CA TRP A 189 41.83 -39.82 16.29
C TRP A 189 42.29 -39.84 14.82
N SER A 190 43.42 -39.19 14.49
CA SER A 190 43.90 -39.00 13.12
C SER A 190 45.25 -39.67 12.81
N CYS A 191 45.73 -40.62 13.62
CA CYS A 191 46.87 -41.46 13.25
C CYS A 191 46.41 -42.76 12.55
N PRO A 192 46.69 -42.96 11.25
CA PRO A 192 46.53 -44.24 10.59
C PRO A 192 47.76 -45.12 10.88
N CYS A 193 47.60 -46.12 11.75
CA CYS A 193 48.58 -47.19 11.86
C CYS A 193 48.01 -48.53 11.39
N ASN A 194 48.71 -49.07 10.38
CA ASN A 194 48.97 -50.48 10.11
C ASN A 194 47.85 -51.39 9.60
N SER A 195 47.84 -51.57 8.29
CA SER A 195 47.99 -52.92 7.72
C SER A 195 49.40 -53.01 7.11
N GLY A 196 50.27 -53.80 7.73
CA GLY A 196 51.63 -54.06 7.26
C GLY A 196 51.76 -55.30 6.35
N HIS A 197 53.03 -55.57 6.01
CA HIS A 197 53.63 -56.75 5.35
C HIS A 197 53.56 -56.76 3.81
N ALA A 198 54.69 -56.45 3.14
CA ALA A 198 55.75 -57.37 2.68
C ALA A 198 55.38 -57.90 1.27
N ASP A 199 56.19 -57.87 0.22
CA ASP A 199 57.58 -58.28 0.10
C ASP A 199 58.13 -57.96 -1.31
N THR A 200 59.44 -57.77 -1.39
CA THR A 200 60.36 -58.20 -2.47
C THR A 200 60.31 -57.61 -3.90
N VAL A 201 61.46 -56.99 -4.24
CA VAL A 201 62.41 -57.41 -5.31
C VAL A 201 62.53 -56.59 -6.61
N ARG A 202 63.81 -56.26 -6.87
CA ARG A 202 64.55 -56.02 -8.13
C ARG A 202 64.39 -54.67 -8.84
N LEU A 203 65.44 -53.82 -8.74
CA LEU A 203 66.58 -53.71 -9.67
C LEU A 203 66.18 -53.10 -11.03
N MET A 204 66.50 -51.82 -11.27
CA MET A 204 67.72 -51.42 -11.99
C MET A 204 67.70 -49.89 -12.22
N THR A 205 68.78 -49.27 -11.78
CA THR A 205 69.40 -47.99 -12.20
C THR A 205 69.57 -47.83 -13.74
N PRO A 206 70.18 -46.75 -14.27
CA PRO A 206 69.86 -45.32 -14.13
C PRO A 206 70.01 -44.54 -15.48
N GLN A 207 69.63 -43.25 -15.47
CA GLN A 207 70.30 -42.07 -16.08
C GLN A 207 70.84 -42.02 -17.54
N HIS A 208 70.87 -40.76 -18.01
CA HIS A 208 71.54 -40.17 -19.18
C HIS A 208 70.77 -40.28 -20.50
N ALA A 209 70.60 -39.22 -21.29
CA ALA A 209 71.00 -37.82 -21.23
C ALA A 209 70.07 -37.01 -22.15
#